data_AF-A0A7S2WRB0-F1
#
_entry.id   AF-A0A7S2WRB0-F1
#
_cell.length_a   1.000
_cell.length_b   1.000
_cell.length_c   1.000
_cell.angle_alpha   90.00
_cell.angle_beta   90.00
_cell.angle_gamma   90.00
#
_symmetry.space_group_name_H-M   'P 1'
#
loop_
_entity.id
_entity.type
_entity.pdbx_description
1 polymer ?
#
loop_
_entity_poly.entity_id
_entity_poly.type
_entity_poly.pdbx_seq_one_letter_code
_entity_poly.pdbx_strand_id
1 'polypeptide(L)'
;ENGAIITNCKRWPLIIDPQVQGIKWLRSKEEPHGLQVLQLTAKGWLRKMQNAISNGTPVIIENLGEDIDATLEPVLARAVSKKGRNYVLKLGGEEIEYSRDFRLYLQTKLANPHYKPEIAAQCTLINFIATEKGLEDQLLAKVVGAERPDL
;
A
#
# COMPACT_ATOMS: atom_id res chain seq x y z
N GLU A 1 3.31 16.42 2.30
CA GLU A 1 3.50 16.12 0.86
C GLU A 1 3.19 14.67 0.48
N ASN A 2 3.73 13.68 1.20
CA ASN A 2 3.54 12.24 0.87
C ASN A 2 2.06 11.77 0.79
N GLY A 3 1.15 12.34 1.60
CA GLY A 3 -0.27 11.97 1.59
C GLY A 3 -1.02 12.32 0.30
N ALA A 4 -0.61 13.39 -0.40
CA ALA A 4 -1.20 13.75 -1.70
C ALA A 4 -0.74 12.79 -2.80
N ILE A 5 0.53 12.35 -2.75
CA ILE A 5 1.11 11.40 -3.69
C ILE A 5 0.42 10.03 -3.59
N ILE A 6 0.19 9.53 -2.36
CA ILE A 6 -0.54 8.27 -2.13
C ILE A 6 -1.95 8.30 -2.75
N THR A 7 -2.59 9.47 -2.78
CA THR A 7 -3.97 9.60 -3.25
C THR A 7 -4.06 9.78 -4.77
N ASN A 8 -3.01 10.31 -5.41
CA ASN A 8 -3.03 10.71 -6.82
C ASN A 8 -2.07 9.89 -7.71
N CYS A 9 -1.41 8.86 -7.18
CA CYS A 9 -0.46 8.06 -7.94
C CYS A 9 -1.18 7.11 -8.92
N LYS A 10 -0.78 7.17 -10.19
CA LYS A 10 -1.30 6.27 -11.24
C LYS A 10 -0.92 4.81 -11.02
N ARG A 11 0.23 4.54 -10.38
CA ARG A 11 0.71 3.21 -10.01
C ARG A 11 0.41 2.94 -8.55
N TRP A 12 0.47 1.67 -8.13
CA TRP A 12 0.25 1.31 -6.73
C TRP A 12 1.34 1.91 -5.83
N PRO A 13 0.99 2.64 -4.76
CA PRO A 13 1.98 3.18 -3.84
C PRO A 13 2.59 2.07 -2.99
N LEU A 14 3.93 1.99 -2.99
CA LEU A 14 4.72 1.15 -2.09
C LEU A 14 5.37 2.03 -1.04
N ILE A 15 4.82 1.97 0.18
CA ILE A 15 5.18 2.80 1.30
C ILE A 15 6.31 2.11 2.09
N ILE A 16 7.49 2.72 2.09
CA ILE A 16 8.60 2.33 2.98
C ILE A 16 8.41 3.06 4.30
N ASP A 17 7.93 2.36 5.32
CA ASP A 17 7.57 2.94 6.61
C ASP A 17 8.06 2.03 7.74
N PRO A 18 9.35 2.10 8.12
CA PRO A 18 9.90 1.30 9.22
C PRO A 18 9.28 1.68 10.58
N GLN A 19 8.80 2.92 10.72
CA GLN A 19 8.23 3.46 11.96
C GLN A 19 6.70 3.27 12.06
N VAL A 20 6.06 2.75 11.01
CA VAL A 20 4.62 2.41 11.00
C VAL A 20 3.75 3.65 11.30
N GLN A 21 4.19 4.84 10.87
CA GLN A 21 3.42 6.08 11.03
C GLN A 21 2.53 6.36 9.81
N GLY A 22 3.08 6.20 8.59
CA GLY A 22 2.37 6.43 7.34
C GLY A 22 1.20 5.46 7.16
N ILE A 23 1.39 4.21 7.57
CA ILE A 23 0.33 3.19 7.44
C ILE A 23 -0.84 3.41 8.40
N LYS A 24 -0.59 3.95 9.61
CA LYS A 24 -1.66 4.30 10.57
C LYS A 24 -2.56 5.39 10.02
N TRP A 25 -1.97 6.43 9.43
CA TRP A 25 -2.72 7.49 8.75
C TRP A 25 -3.54 6.93 7.60
N LEU A 26 -2.94 6.08 6.76
CA LEU A 26 -3.63 5.48 5.62
C LEU A 26 -4.80 4.59 6.06
N ARG A 27 -4.62 3.80 7.12
CA ARG A 27 -5.68 2.99 7.71
C ARG A 27 -6.87 3.83 8.15
N SER A 28 -6.63 4.89 8.92
CA SER A 28 -7.69 5.80 9.38
C SER A 28 -8.41 6.50 8.23
N LYS A 29 -7.69 6.82 7.14
CA LYS A 29 -8.27 7.46 5.96
C LYS A 29 -9.16 6.51 5.14
N GLU A 30 -8.75 5.27 4.96
CA GLU A 30 -9.47 4.29 4.11
C GLU A 30 -10.46 3.42 4.90
N GLU A 31 -10.43 3.45 6.23
CA GLU A 31 -11.42 2.81 7.12
C GLU A 31 -12.89 3.02 6.71
N PRO A 32 -13.37 4.25 6.40
CA PRO A 32 -14.75 4.47 5.95
C PRO A 32 -15.09 3.78 4.62
N HIS A 33 -14.09 3.38 3.82
CA HIS A 33 -14.28 2.65 2.56
C HIS A 33 -14.20 1.12 2.74
N GLY A 34 -14.17 0.63 3.99
CA GLY A 34 -14.15 -0.80 4.29
C GLY A 34 -12.78 -1.46 4.09
N LEU A 35 -11.69 -0.68 4.22
CA LEU A 35 -10.31 -1.12 4.06
C LEU A 35 -10.04 -2.53 4.62
N GLN A 36 -9.44 -3.38 3.78
CA GLN A 36 -8.94 -4.69 4.19
C GLN A 36 -7.43 -4.69 4.35
N VAL A 37 -6.95 -5.24 5.46
CA VAL A 37 -5.52 -5.42 5.71
C VAL A 37 -5.16 -6.89 5.48
N LEU A 38 -4.18 -7.12 4.62
CA LEU A 38 -3.68 -8.44 4.25
C LEU A 38 -2.17 -8.55 4.49
N GLN A 39 -1.71 -9.78 4.66
CA GLN A 39 -0.29 -10.15 4.70
C GLN A 39 -0.11 -11.36 3.78
N LEU A 40 0.94 -11.37 2.97
CA LEU A 40 1.18 -12.46 2.00
C LEU A 40 1.57 -13.79 2.66
N THR A 41 2.03 -13.72 3.91
CA THR A 41 2.31 -14.89 4.75
C THR A 41 1.04 -15.51 5.34
N ALA A 42 -0.10 -14.80 5.32
CA ALA A 42 -1.33 -15.27 5.92
C ALA A 42 -2.06 -16.29 5.02
N LYS A 43 -2.53 -17.39 5.59
CA LYS A 43 -3.32 -18.39 4.85
C LYS A 43 -4.59 -17.75 4.26
N GLY A 44 -4.85 -18.01 2.98
CA GLY A 44 -6.04 -17.52 2.28
C GLY A 44 -6.02 -16.04 1.90
N TRP A 45 -4.85 -15.37 1.93
CA TRP A 45 -4.70 -13.99 1.47
C TRP A 45 -5.20 -13.80 0.03
N LEU A 46 -4.92 -14.78 -0.84
CA LEU A 46 -5.30 -14.75 -2.26
C LEU A 46 -6.82 -14.62 -2.43
N ARG A 47 -7.59 -15.42 -1.70
CA ARG A 47 -9.06 -15.40 -1.75
C ARG A 47 -9.64 -14.09 -1.21
N LYS A 48 -9.04 -13.54 -0.15
CA LYS A 48 -9.43 -12.21 0.35
C LYS A 48 -9.14 -11.12 -0.68
N MET A 49 -7.98 -11.20 -1.34
CA MET A 49 -7.59 -10.29 -2.40
C MET A 49 -8.53 -10.35 -3.60
N GLN A 50 -8.88 -11.55 -4.06
CA GLN A 50 -9.86 -11.78 -5.13
C GLN A 50 -11.20 -11.12 -4.80
N ASN A 51 -11.73 -11.35 -3.59
CA ASN A 51 -12.99 -10.74 -3.14
C ASN A 51 -12.90 -9.21 -3.10
N ALA A 52 -11.79 -8.66 -2.59
CA ALA A 52 -11.61 -7.21 -2.51
C ALA A 52 -11.56 -6.56 -3.90
N ILE A 53 -10.86 -7.18 -4.85
CA ILE A 53 -10.80 -6.71 -6.25
C ILE A 53 -12.19 -6.70 -6.89
N SER A 54 -12.98 -7.76 -6.68
CA SER A 54 -14.35 -7.84 -7.22
C SER A 54 -15.28 -6.82 -6.57
N ASN A 55 -15.14 -6.59 -5.26
CA ASN A 55 -15.99 -5.67 -4.51
C ASN A 55 -15.55 -4.21 -4.62
N GLY A 56 -14.37 -3.93 -5.17
CA GLY A 56 -13.78 -2.58 -5.19
C GLY A 56 -13.26 -2.12 -3.83
N THR A 57 -13.13 -3.01 -2.85
CA THR A 57 -12.69 -2.65 -1.50
C THR A 57 -11.19 -2.32 -1.49
N PRO A 58 -10.76 -1.21 -0.87
CA PRO A 58 -9.34 -0.90 -0.76
C PRO A 58 -8.61 -1.96 0.07
N VAL A 59 -7.40 -2.32 -0.36
CA VAL A 59 -6.55 -3.31 0.32
C VAL A 59 -5.20 -2.70 0.65
N ILE A 60 -4.75 -2.94 1.87
CA ILE A 60 -3.36 -2.74 2.29
C ILE A 60 -2.69 -4.10 2.43
N ILE A 61 -1.53 -4.27 1.82
CA ILE A 61 -0.63 -5.39 2.07
C ILE A 61 0.49 -4.91 3.00
N GLU A 62 0.54 -5.43 4.22
CA GLU A 62 1.54 -5.08 5.22
C GLU A 62 2.71 -6.07 5.23
N ASN A 63 3.85 -5.59 5.73
CA ASN A 63 5.08 -6.38 5.89
C ASN A 63 5.54 -7.03 4.58
N LEU A 64 5.47 -6.29 3.47
CA LEU A 64 5.98 -6.75 2.19
C LEU A 64 7.50 -6.98 2.29
N GLY A 65 7.92 -8.22 2.05
CA GLY A 65 9.34 -8.57 1.93
C GLY A 65 9.95 -8.04 0.62
N GLU A 66 11.22 -8.32 0.38
CA GLU A 66 11.90 -8.02 -0.90
C GLU A 66 11.45 -8.99 -2.00
N ASP A 67 11.19 -10.24 -1.64
CA ASP A 67 10.63 -11.25 -2.53
C ASP A 67 9.10 -11.17 -2.48
N ILE A 68 8.52 -10.74 -3.60
CA ILE A 68 7.08 -10.65 -3.79
C ILE A 68 6.66 -11.85 -4.63
N ASP A 69 5.66 -12.58 -4.16
CA ASP A 69 5.14 -13.74 -4.86
C ASP A 69 4.60 -13.36 -6.25
N ALA A 70 4.99 -14.13 -7.27
CA ALA A 70 4.63 -13.91 -8.67
C ALA A 70 3.10 -13.89 -8.90
N THR A 71 2.32 -14.50 -8.00
CA THR A 71 0.86 -14.44 -8.09
C THR A 71 0.31 -13.02 -7.96
N LEU A 72 1.03 -12.08 -7.34
CA LEU A 72 0.62 -10.67 -7.25
C LEU A 72 0.94 -9.85 -8.50
N GLU A 73 1.88 -10.28 -9.34
CA GLU A 73 2.27 -9.57 -10.57
C GLU A 73 1.09 -9.09 -11.42
N PRO A 74 0.05 -9.89 -11.74
CA PRO A 74 -1.08 -9.40 -12.53
C PRO A 74 -1.80 -8.23 -11.87
N VAL A 75 -1.87 -8.19 -10.53
CA VAL A 75 -2.47 -7.07 -9.80
C VAL A 75 -1.55 -5.86 -9.82
N LEU A 76 -0.25 -6.05 -9.58
CA LEU A 76 0.74 -4.98 -9.58
C LEU A 76 0.87 -4.31 -10.95
N ALA A 77 0.92 -5.12 -12.01
CA ALA A 77 0.93 -4.68 -13.40
C ALA A 77 -0.42 -4.13 -13.87
N ARG A 78 -1.49 -4.31 -13.09
CA ARG A 78 -2.88 -4.04 -13.49
C ARG A 78 -3.21 -4.66 -14.85
N ALA A 79 -2.89 -5.95 -14.99
CA ALA A 79 -3.13 -6.75 -16.19
C ALA A 79 -4.64 -7.06 -16.38
N VAL A 80 -5.44 -6.00 -16.46
CA VAL A 80 -6.89 -6.04 -16.57
C VAL A 80 -7.25 -6.19 -18.05
N SER A 81 -8.00 -7.24 -18.36
CA SER A 81 -8.56 -7.49 -19.69
C SER A 81 -10.02 -7.05 -19.74
N LYS A 82 -10.46 -6.49 -20.85
CA LYS A 82 -11.88 -6.19 -21.06
C LYS A 82 -12.57 -7.41 -21.66
N LYS A 83 -13.59 -7.94 -20.99
CA LYS A 83 -14.38 -9.08 -21.45
C LYS A 83 -15.84 -8.66 -21.56
N GLY A 84 -16.27 -8.34 -22.79
CA GLY A 84 -17.58 -7.75 -23.05
C GLY A 84 -17.72 -6.35 -22.42
N ARG A 85 -18.64 -6.19 -21.48
CA ARG A 85 -18.86 -4.94 -20.74
C ARG A 85 -18.05 -4.85 -19.44
N ASN A 86 -17.53 -5.97 -18.95
CA ASN A 86 -16.88 -6.05 -17.65
C ASN A 86 -15.35 -6.06 -17.81
N TYR A 87 -14.67 -5.71 -16.74
CA TYR A 87 -13.21 -5.81 -16.63
C TYR A 87 -12.89 -7.05 -15.82
N VAL A 88 -11.90 -7.81 -16.26
CA VAL A 88 -11.47 -9.02 -15.58
C VAL A 88 -9.96 -9.02 -15.38
N LEU A 89 -9.50 -9.61 -14.29
CA LEU A 89 -8.09 -9.79 -13.98
C LEU A 89 -7.86 -11.26 -13.64
N LYS A 90 -6.74 -11.84 -14.06
CA LYS A 90 -6.41 -13.22 -13.74
C LYS A 90 -5.47 -13.24 -12.53
N LEU A 91 -5.90 -13.81 -11.42
CA LEU A 91 -5.14 -13.89 -10.17
C LEU A 91 -5.13 -15.33 -9.65
N GLY A 92 -3.93 -15.90 -9.48
CA GLY A 92 -3.77 -17.27 -8.96
C GLY A 92 -4.39 -18.36 -9.84
N GLY A 93 -4.49 -18.11 -11.15
CA GLY A 93 -5.12 -19.03 -12.11
C GLY A 93 -6.62 -18.80 -12.33
N GLU A 94 -7.28 -18.04 -11.46
CA GLU A 94 -8.71 -17.73 -11.57
C GLU A 94 -8.94 -16.37 -12.23
N GLU A 95 -9.99 -16.28 -13.04
CA GLU A 95 -10.46 -15.03 -13.64
C GLU A 95 -11.44 -14.37 -12.66
N ILE A 96 -11.11 -13.16 -12.19
CA ILE A 96 -11.93 -12.40 -11.26
C ILE A 96 -12.43 -11.12 -11.92
N GLU A 97 -13.64 -10.70 -11.58
CA GLU A 97 -14.15 -9.40 -12.00
C GLU A 97 -13.33 -8.28 -11.34
N TYR A 98 -12.92 -7.30 -12.12
CA TYR A 98 -12.11 -6.18 -11.67
C TYR A 98 -13.00 -4.94 -11.50
N SER A 99 -13.15 -4.49 -10.26
CA SER A 99 -13.79 -3.22 -9.97
C SER A 99 -12.82 -2.06 -10.20
N ARG A 100 -13.30 -1.01 -10.87
CA ARG A 100 -12.52 0.22 -11.09
C ARG A 100 -12.30 1.03 -9.80
N ASP A 101 -13.10 0.77 -8.77
CA ASP A 101 -12.96 1.43 -7.47
C ASP A 101 -11.85 0.79 -6.62
N PHE A 102 -11.39 -0.41 -6.99
CA PHE A 102 -10.36 -1.13 -6.27
C PHE A 102 -9.07 -0.31 -6.14
N ARG A 103 -8.57 -0.20 -4.90
CA ARG A 103 -7.29 0.42 -4.57
C ARG A 103 -6.39 -0.55 -3.83
N LEU A 104 -5.13 -0.60 -4.22
CA LEU A 104 -4.09 -1.37 -3.56
C LEU A 104 -3.02 -0.45 -3.01
N TYR A 105 -2.66 -0.68 -1.76
CA TYR A 105 -1.58 -0.04 -1.05
C TYR A 105 -0.61 -1.10 -0.55
N LEU A 106 0.69 -0.87 -0.76
CA LEU A 106 1.73 -1.79 -0.34
C LEU A 106 2.54 -1.11 0.76
N GLN A 107 2.90 -1.86 1.80
CA GLN A 107 3.71 -1.35 2.90
C GLN A 107 4.85 -2.31 3.23
N THR A 108 6.05 -1.77 3.36
CA THR A 108 7.22 -2.50 3.85
C THR A 108 7.84 -1.82 5.06
N LYS A 109 8.28 -2.62 6.02
CA LYS A 109 9.02 -2.16 7.21
C LYS A 109 10.53 -2.15 6.98
N LEU A 110 10.99 -2.68 5.85
CA LEU A 110 12.41 -2.71 5.51
C LEU A 110 12.88 -1.29 5.24
N ALA A 111 13.91 -0.84 5.96
CA ALA A 111 14.44 0.51 5.79
C ALA A 111 15.16 0.69 4.44
N ASN A 112 15.74 -0.39 3.88
CA ASN A 112 16.39 -0.37 2.59
C ASN A 112 16.07 -1.65 1.78
N PRO A 113 14.85 -1.79 1.24
CA PRO A 113 14.47 -2.96 0.47
C PRO A 113 15.06 -2.91 -0.94
N HIS A 114 15.73 -3.99 -1.37
CA HIS A 114 16.18 -4.15 -2.75
C HIS A 114 15.11 -4.87 -3.59
N TYR A 115 14.12 -4.10 -4.02
CA TYR A 115 13.14 -4.60 -4.98
C TYR A 115 13.76 -4.77 -6.37
N LYS A 116 13.35 -5.84 -7.06
CA LYS A 116 13.67 -6.03 -8.48
C LYS A 116 13.15 -4.84 -9.30
N PRO A 117 13.83 -4.46 -10.39
CA PRO A 117 13.46 -3.31 -11.22
C PRO A 117 12.02 -3.41 -11.76
N GLU A 118 11.51 -4.61 -11.95
CA GLU A 118 10.14 -4.88 -12.38
C GLU A 118 9.10 -4.34 -11.38
N ILE A 119 9.32 -4.55 -10.09
CA ILE A 119 8.45 -4.03 -9.02
C ILE A 119 8.56 -2.51 -8.92
N ALA A 120 9.77 -1.97 -9.04
CA ALA A 120 10.01 -0.53 -9.04
C ALA A 120 9.38 0.17 -10.27
N ALA A 121 9.23 -0.54 -11.39
CA ALA A 121 8.53 -0.04 -12.56
C ALA A 121 7.00 -0.06 -12.39
N GLN A 122 6.45 -1.12 -11.77
CA GLN A 122 5.01 -1.30 -11.58
C GLN A 122 4.43 -0.50 -10.41
N CYS A 123 5.23 -0.24 -9.37
CA CYS A 123 4.82 0.49 -8.18
C CYS A 123 5.42 1.91 -8.15
N THR A 124 4.84 2.79 -7.35
CA THR A 124 5.47 4.08 -6.99
C THR A 124 6.01 3.98 -5.59
N LEU A 125 7.34 3.99 -5.46
CA LEU A 125 8.00 3.93 -4.16
C LEU A 125 7.82 5.27 -3.45
N ILE A 126 7.26 5.24 -2.24
CA ILE A 126 7.05 6.42 -1.40
C ILE A 126 7.79 6.19 -0.09
N ASN A 127 8.82 7.01 0.14
CA ASN A 127 9.64 6.90 1.33
C ASN A 127 9.00 7.66 2.50
N PHE A 128 8.59 6.93 3.54
CA PHE A 128 8.11 7.45 4.83
C PHE A 128 9.13 7.26 5.96
N ILE A 129 10.38 6.92 5.63
CA ILE A 129 11.48 6.97 6.59
C ILE A 129 11.55 8.40 7.13
N ALA A 130 11.35 8.56 8.44
CA ALA A 130 11.75 9.76 9.13
C ALA A 130 13.26 9.89 8.93
N THR A 131 13.68 10.85 8.10
CA THR A 131 15.09 11.21 8.00
C THR A 131 15.57 11.67 9.38
N GLU A 132 16.84 11.48 9.73
CA GLU A 132 17.40 11.93 11.03
C GLU A 132 16.97 13.36 11.37
N LYS A 133 16.96 14.25 10.37
CA LYS A 133 16.47 15.63 10.50
C LYS A 133 14.97 15.72 10.83
N GLY A 134 14.12 14.87 10.25
CA GLY A 134 12.68 14.82 10.55
C GLY A 134 12.36 14.19 11.90
N LEU A 135 13.20 13.27 12.39
CA LEU A 135 13.09 12.72 13.75
C LEU A 135 13.53 13.76 14.80
N GLU A 136 14.59 14.52 14.50
CA GLU A 136 15.08 15.62 15.33
C GLU A 136 14.02 16.72 15.44
N ASP A 137 13.40 17.12 14.32
CA ASP A 137 12.30 18.11 14.30
C ASP A 137 11.04 17.59 15.04
N GLN A 138 10.70 16.30 14.93
CA GLN A 138 9.60 15.70 15.69
C GLN A 138 9.87 15.59 17.20
N LEU A 139 11.11 15.27 17.59
CA LEU A 139 11.52 15.27 19.00
C LEU A 139 11.55 16.69 19.56
N LEU A 140 12.06 17.65 18.79
CA LEU A 140 12.08 19.07 19.15
C LEU A 140 10.66 19.62 19.30
N ALA A 141 9.75 19.32 18.36
CA ALA A 141 8.35 19.71 18.45
C ALA A 141 7.65 19.11 19.68
N LYS A 142 7.94 17.85 20.02
CA LYS A 142 7.39 17.21 21.24
C LYS A 142 7.94 17.83 22.54
N VAL A 143 9.23 18.14 22.58
CA VAL A 143 9.88 18.80 23.74
C VAL A 143 9.38 20.23 23.91
N VAL A 144 9.27 20.99 22.82
CA VAL A 144 8.76 22.36 22.84
C VAL A 144 7.30 22.40 23.31
N GLY A 145 6.45 21.48 22.84
CA GLY A 145 5.07 21.37 23.30
C GLY A 145 4.92 20.93 24.77
N ALA A 146 5.94 20.26 25.34
CA ALA A 146 5.95 19.86 26.75
C ALA A 146 6.49 20.96 27.68
N GLU A 147 7.44 21.77 27.22
CA GLU A 147 8.05 22.84 28.03
C GLU A 147 7.32 24.20 27.93
N ARG A 148 6.49 24.43 26.90
CA ARG A 148 5.72 25.66 26.70
C ARG A 148 4.30 25.35 26.21
N PRO A 149 3.35 24.98 27.10
CA PRO A 149 1.97 24.67 26.71
C PRO A 149 1.10 25.88 26.31
N ASP A 150 1.64 27.10 26.31
CA ASP A 150 0.91 28.37 26.10
C ASP A 150 1.11 28.99 24.68
N LEU A 151 1.59 28.20 23.71
CA LEU A 151 1.78 28.59 22.31
C LEU A 151 1.04 27.65 21.35
#